data_AF-A0AAV4EWL7-F1
#
_entry.id   AF-A0AAV4EWL7-F1
#
_cell.length_a   1.000
_cell.length_b   1.000
_cell.length_c   1.000
_cell.angle_alpha   90.00
_cell.angle_beta   90.00
_cell.angle_gamma   90.00
#
_symmetry.space_group_name_H-M   'P 1'
#
loop_
_entity.id
_entity.type
_entity.pdbx_description
1 polymer ?
#
loop_
_entity_poly.entity_id
_entity_poly.type
_entity_poly.pdbx_seq_one_letter_code
_entity_poly.pdbx_strand_id
1 'polypeptide(L)'
;MWADNSNFSTKSKCCLKARKQGRKGGVRERLKRRRSRPFLPELIIGNARSPNNKIDELRACTKYLNEYRCASLLCFSETWFAESASDSSFDIDNFCQKRLDRTKASNKSRGGGTCLYVNEKWCHPNNVHVKQQLCTPDLEMLTVVLRPFYLPREFAKVTVNVVYVHPKANTIAAMSTVTNHVHEQQNQSPDGVLLVTGDFNAASLKDYLLNYQQYVDMPTRGNKTRPWKHSGSL
;
A
#
# COMPACT_ATOMS: atom_id res chain seq x y z
N MET A 1 -74.05 21.65 -50.33
CA MET A 1 -73.56 20.52 -49.51
C MET A 1 -72.13 20.81 -49.15
N TRP A 2 -71.85 20.98 -47.86
CA TRP A 2 -70.51 21.21 -47.33
C TRP A 2 -69.69 19.91 -47.31
N ALA A 3 -68.38 20.08 -47.41
CA ALA A 3 -67.37 19.04 -47.46
C ALA A 3 -67.18 18.35 -46.10
N ASP A 4 -66.77 17.07 -46.12
CA ASP A 4 -66.02 16.47 -45.03
C ASP A 4 -64.91 15.56 -45.58
N ASN A 5 -63.71 16.14 -45.67
CA ASN A 5 -62.44 15.43 -45.88
C ASN A 5 -61.87 15.07 -44.50
N SER A 6 -62.07 13.84 -44.05
CA SER A 6 -61.42 13.32 -42.83
C SER A 6 -60.14 12.55 -43.17
N ASN A 7 -59.09 13.28 -43.54
CA ASN A 7 -57.73 12.71 -43.63
C ASN A 7 -57.12 12.66 -42.22
N PHE A 8 -57.23 11.50 -41.56
CA PHE A 8 -56.52 11.20 -40.32
C PHE A 8 -55.01 11.04 -40.61
N SER A 9 -54.24 12.10 -40.37
CA SER A 9 -52.78 12.06 -40.40
C SER A 9 -52.26 11.30 -39.17
N THR A 10 -51.85 10.04 -39.36
CA THR A 10 -51.05 9.31 -38.38
C THR A 10 -49.64 9.91 -38.34
N LYS A 11 -49.41 10.84 -37.41
CA LYS A 11 -48.07 11.31 -37.07
C LYS A 11 -47.24 10.14 -36.55
N SER A 12 -46.31 9.66 -37.37
CA SER A 12 -45.26 8.73 -36.96
C SER A 12 -44.48 9.31 -35.78
N LYS A 13 -44.60 8.67 -34.60
CA LYS A 13 -43.79 8.98 -33.42
C LYS A 13 -42.32 8.76 -33.76
N CYS A 14 -41.62 9.83 -34.09
CA CYS A 14 -40.16 9.83 -34.20
C CYS A 14 -39.62 9.53 -32.79
N CYS A 15 -39.15 8.31 -32.58
CA CYS A 15 -38.51 7.88 -31.35
C CYS A 15 -37.16 8.60 -31.20
N LEU A 16 -37.17 9.78 -30.59
CA LEU A 16 -35.98 10.51 -30.18
C LEU A 16 -35.16 9.60 -29.25
N LYS A 17 -34.10 8.98 -29.78
CA LYS A 17 -33.15 8.20 -28.97
C LYS A 17 -32.56 9.16 -27.93
N ALA A 18 -32.84 8.90 -26.65
CA ALA A 18 -32.28 9.67 -25.55
C ALA A 18 -30.76 9.75 -25.72
N ARG A 19 -30.23 10.97 -25.84
CA ARG A 19 -28.79 11.20 -25.97
C ARG A 19 -28.12 10.63 -24.73
N LYS A 20 -27.25 9.63 -24.89
CA LYS A 20 -26.49 9.05 -23.78
C LYS A 20 -25.72 10.18 -23.10
N GLN A 21 -26.13 10.56 -21.90
CA GLN A 21 -25.44 11.58 -21.12
C GLN A 21 -24.02 11.08 -20.85
N GLY A 22 -23.03 11.93 -21.13
CA GLY A 22 -21.64 11.61 -20.82
C GLY A 22 -21.49 11.30 -19.33
N ARG A 23 -20.68 10.29 -19.00
CA ARG A 23 -20.37 10.01 -17.59
C ARG A 23 -19.54 11.15 -17.01
N LYS A 24 -19.75 11.46 -15.72
CA LYS A 24 -18.94 12.47 -15.00
C LYS A 24 -17.44 12.18 -15.21
N GLY A 25 -16.68 13.20 -15.60
CA GLY A 25 -15.23 13.12 -15.81
C GLY A 25 -14.44 13.38 -14.52
N GLY A 26 -13.11 13.46 -14.64
CA GLY A 26 -12.21 13.91 -13.57
C GLY A 26 -11.45 12.80 -12.83
N VAL A 27 -10.31 13.16 -12.23
CA VAL A 27 -9.39 12.24 -11.53
C VAL A 27 -10.10 11.53 -10.37
N ARG A 28 -10.83 12.28 -9.55
CA ARG A 28 -11.58 11.72 -8.40
C ARG A 28 -12.61 10.69 -8.83
N GLU A 29 -13.30 10.93 -9.95
CA GLU A 29 -14.30 10.02 -10.48
C GLU A 29 -13.67 8.78 -11.15
N ARG A 30 -12.49 8.92 -11.77
CA ARG A 30 -11.68 7.79 -12.23
C ARG A 30 -11.19 6.93 -11.06
N LEU A 31 -10.71 7.54 -9.97
CA LEU A 31 -10.31 6.85 -8.75
C LEU A 31 -11.49 6.10 -8.11
N LYS A 32 -12.67 6.72 -8.03
CA LYS A 32 -13.90 6.05 -7.54
C LYS A 32 -14.27 4.84 -8.40
N ARG A 33 -14.09 4.91 -9.71
CA ARG A 33 -14.34 3.77 -10.63
C ARG A 33 -13.26 2.70 -10.55
N ARG A 34 -12.04 3.05 -10.13
CA ARG A 34 -10.86 2.18 -10.07
C ARG A 34 -10.32 2.10 -8.63
N ARG A 35 -11.19 1.84 -7.65
CA ARG A 35 -10.79 1.80 -6.23
C ARG A 35 -9.65 0.83 -5.95
N SER A 36 -9.63 -0.33 -6.61
CA SER A 36 -8.57 -1.34 -6.47
C SER A 36 -7.33 -1.09 -7.34
N ARG A 37 -7.32 -0.02 -8.15
CA ARG A 37 -6.26 0.31 -9.10
C ARG A 37 -5.92 1.80 -9.10
N PRO A 38 -5.59 2.40 -7.95
CA PRO A 38 -5.14 3.77 -7.92
C PRO A 38 -3.75 3.90 -8.58
N PHE A 39 -3.46 5.08 -9.12
CA PHE A 39 -2.15 5.40 -9.73
C PHE A 39 -1.06 5.62 -8.68
N LEU A 40 -1.46 6.11 -7.49
CA LEU A 40 -0.62 6.12 -6.29
C LEU A 40 -1.05 4.98 -5.37
N PRO A 41 -0.11 4.26 -4.74
CA PRO A 41 -0.46 3.17 -3.84
C PRO A 41 -1.26 3.68 -2.63
N GLU A 42 -2.29 2.93 -2.24
CA GLU A 42 -2.91 3.03 -0.93
C GLU A 42 -2.23 2.05 0.03
N LEU A 43 -1.72 2.56 1.17
CA LEU A 43 -0.95 1.77 2.13
C LEU A 43 -1.72 1.65 3.44
N ILE A 44 -1.85 0.43 3.93
CA ILE A 44 -2.24 0.14 5.31
C ILE A 44 -0.97 -0.33 6.03
N ILE A 45 -0.64 0.33 7.13
CA ILE A 45 0.59 0.06 7.89
C ILE A 45 0.18 -0.32 9.30
N GLY A 46 0.76 -1.40 9.84
CA GLY A 46 0.47 -1.83 11.20
C GLY A 46 1.60 -2.60 11.85
N ASN A 47 1.81 -2.39 13.14
CA ASN A 47 2.63 -3.29 13.94
C ASN A 47 1.73 -4.46 14.40
N ALA A 48 1.98 -5.66 13.88
CA ALA A 48 1.11 -6.81 14.10
C ALA A 48 1.30 -7.43 15.49
N ARG A 49 2.51 -7.32 16.08
CA ARG A 49 2.92 -7.98 17.33
C ARG A 49 2.48 -9.44 17.38
N SER A 50 3.01 -10.26 16.47
CA SER A 50 2.54 -11.62 16.17
C SER A 50 1.17 -11.65 15.46
N PRO A 51 1.15 -11.74 14.10
CA PRO A 51 -0.04 -11.92 13.30
C PRO A 51 -0.57 -13.34 13.40
N ASN A 52 0.17 -14.33 13.90
CA ASN A 52 -0.24 -15.75 13.90
C ASN A 52 -1.66 -15.95 14.44
N ASN A 53 -2.01 -15.24 15.51
CA ASN A 53 -3.33 -15.32 16.14
C ASN A 53 -4.36 -14.36 15.54
N LYS A 54 -3.98 -13.56 14.54
CA LYS A 54 -4.76 -12.46 13.94
C LYS A 54 -4.91 -12.59 12.42
N ILE A 55 -4.35 -13.63 11.80
CA ILE A 55 -4.47 -13.84 10.36
C ILE A 55 -5.93 -14.00 9.97
N ASP A 56 -6.73 -14.72 10.76
CA ASP A 56 -8.16 -14.90 10.45
C ASP A 56 -8.95 -13.59 10.56
N GLU A 57 -8.60 -12.72 11.53
CA GLU A 57 -9.13 -11.37 11.60
C GLU A 57 -8.71 -10.54 10.38
N LEU A 58 -7.45 -10.67 9.94
CA LEU A 58 -6.93 -9.96 8.78
C LEU A 58 -7.61 -10.44 7.48
N ARG A 59 -7.85 -11.75 7.35
CA ARG A 59 -8.63 -12.37 6.26
C ARG A 59 -10.08 -11.89 6.30
N ALA A 60 -10.68 -11.78 7.47
CA ALA A 60 -12.02 -11.20 7.62
C ALA A 60 -12.02 -9.72 7.22
N CYS A 61 -11.01 -8.93 7.62
CA CYS A 61 -10.86 -7.53 7.24
C CYS A 61 -10.75 -7.37 5.72
N THR A 62 -9.87 -8.12 5.05
CA THR A 62 -9.77 -8.06 3.57
C THR A 62 -11.04 -8.56 2.88
N LYS A 63 -11.76 -9.50 3.49
CA LYS A 63 -13.02 -10.01 2.94
C LYS A 63 -14.20 -9.08 3.15
N TYR A 64 -14.33 -8.36 4.26
CA TYR A 64 -15.53 -7.57 4.58
C TYR A 64 -15.33 -6.06 4.53
N LEU A 65 -14.14 -5.56 4.87
CA LEU A 65 -13.84 -4.13 4.89
C LEU A 65 -13.29 -3.70 3.53
N ASN A 66 -13.93 -2.69 2.93
CA ASN A 66 -13.56 -2.23 1.60
C ASN A 66 -12.18 -1.57 1.57
N GLU A 67 -11.77 -0.95 2.67
CA GLU A 67 -10.48 -0.30 2.86
C GLU A 67 -9.35 -1.34 2.71
N TYR A 68 -9.43 -2.44 3.46
CA TYR A 68 -8.45 -3.52 3.38
C TYR A 68 -8.49 -4.25 2.04
N ARG A 69 -9.68 -4.45 1.48
CA ARG A 69 -9.85 -5.15 0.20
C ARG A 69 -9.28 -4.35 -0.99
N CYS A 70 -9.40 -3.03 -0.97
CA CYS A 70 -8.98 -2.15 -2.06
C CYS A 70 -7.57 -1.57 -1.88
N ALA A 71 -7.01 -1.63 -0.67
CA ALA A 71 -5.65 -1.18 -0.41
C ALA A 71 -4.65 -1.84 -1.38
N SER A 72 -3.69 -1.06 -1.84
CA SER A 72 -2.63 -1.51 -2.75
C SER A 72 -1.61 -2.38 -2.01
N LEU A 73 -1.25 -1.96 -0.79
CA LEU A 73 -0.19 -2.55 0.02
C LEU A 73 -0.65 -2.67 1.48
N LEU A 74 -0.40 -3.82 2.11
CA LEU A 74 -0.50 -3.99 3.55
C LEU A 74 0.92 -4.26 4.09
N CYS A 75 1.43 -3.33 4.90
CA CYS A 75 2.78 -3.36 5.45
C CYS A 75 2.70 -3.67 6.94
N PHE A 76 3.25 -4.82 7.35
CA PHE A 76 3.26 -5.25 8.74
C PHE A 76 4.68 -5.34 9.30
N SER A 77 4.89 -4.79 10.50
CA SER A 77 6.09 -4.98 11.31
C SER A 77 5.81 -5.89 12.51
N GLU A 78 6.86 -6.47 13.09
CA GLU A 78 6.80 -7.44 14.18
C GLU A 78 5.92 -8.67 13.87
N THR A 79 6.15 -9.29 12.71
CA THR A 79 5.39 -10.47 12.31
C THR A 79 5.73 -11.74 13.11
N TRP A 80 6.90 -11.80 13.73
CA TRP A 80 7.34 -12.96 14.55
C TRP A 80 7.25 -14.29 13.81
N PHE A 81 7.28 -14.25 12.47
CA PHE A 81 7.25 -15.45 11.66
C PHE A 81 8.55 -16.22 11.84
N ALA A 82 8.40 -17.54 11.98
CA ALA A 82 9.52 -18.45 11.97
C ALA A 82 9.82 -18.83 10.52
N GLU A 83 11.11 -18.95 10.18
CA GLU A 83 11.55 -19.45 8.87
C GLU A 83 10.96 -20.84 8.56
N SER A 84 10.68 -21.64 9.59
CA SER A 84 10.05 -22.96 9.47
C SER A 84 8.55 -22.92 9.15
N ALA A 85 7.89 -21.77 9.29
CA ALA A 85 6.46 -21.67 9.07
C ALA A 85 6.15 -21.51 7.58
N SER A 86 5.28 -22.37 7.04
CA SER A 86 4.94 -22.34 5.63
C SER A 86 4.27 -21.00 5.23
N ASP A 87 4.57 -20.49 4.03
CA ASP A 87 3.92 -19.29 3.50
C ASP A 87 2.39 -19.45 3.41
N SER A 88 1.91 -20.66 3.12
CA SER A 88 0.48 -20.97 3.03
C SER A 88 -0.30 -20.67 4.31
N SER A 89 0.35 -20.75 5.48
CA SER A 89 -0.30 -20.46 6.77
C SER A 89 -0.69 -19.00 6.91
N PHE A 90 0.02 -18.09 6.23
CA PHE A 90 -0.16 -16.65 6.32
C PHE A 90 -0.75 -16.04 5.05
N ASP A 91 -1.19 -16.88 4.12
CA ASP A 91 -1.75 -16.42 2.86
C ASP A 91 -3.10 -15.71 3.06
N ILE A 92 -3.33 -14.70 2.22
CA ILE A 92 -4.53 -13.87 2.22
C ILE A 92 -5.01 -13.76 0.77
N ASP A 93 -6.26 -14.14 0.54
CA ASP A 93 -6.87 -14.13 -0.79
C ASP A 93 -6.67 -12.80 -1.53
N ASN A 94 -6.19 -12.87 -2.77
CA ASN A 94 -5.90 -11.73 -3.67
C ASN A 94 -4.70 -10.87 -3.25
N PHE A 95 -3.83 -11.36 -2.38
CA PHE A 95 -2.60 -10.66 -2.02
C PHE A 95 -1.37 -11.56 -2.19
N CYS A 96 -0.35 -11.04 -2.88
CA CYS A 96 0.96 -11.67 -2.96
C CYS A 96 1.78 -11.30 -1.71
N GLN A 97 2.12 -12.30 -0.89
CA GLN A 97 2.93 -12.12 0.30
C GLN A 97 4.44 -12.06 -0.04
N LYS A 98 5.16 -11.13 0.59
CA LYS A 98 6.62 -11.09 0.69
C LYS A 98 7.00 -10.81 2.15
N ARG A 99 7.85 -11.64 2.75
CA ARG A 99 8.22 -11.50 4.16
C ARG A 99 9.73 -11.55 4.34
N LEU A 100 10.17 -11.02 5.48
CA LEU A 100 11.51 -11.13 6.01
C LEU A 100 11.39 -11.72 7.40
N ASP A 101 11.86 -12.94 7.55
CA ASP A 101 11.85 -13.64 8.82
C ASP A 101 13.11 -13.35 9.63
N ARG A 102 13.03 -13.54 10.95
CA ARG A 102 14.18 -13.33 11.83
C ARG A 102 15.21 -14.43 11.58
N THR A 103 16.44 -14.02 11.28
CA THR A 103 17.60 -14.91 11.25
C THR A 103 18.42 -14.79 12.54
N LYS A 104 19.35 -15.73 12.76
CA LYS A 104 20.28 -15.70 13.91
C LYS A 104 21.11 -14.41 13.97
N ALA A 105 21.33 -13.74 12.83
CA ALA A 105 22.07 -12.49 12.72
C ALA A 105 21.41 -11.31 13.48
N SER A 106 20.11 -11.40 13.77
CA SER A 106 19.38 -10.38 14.53
C SER A 106 19.78 -10.34 16.01
N ASN A 107 20.43 -11.39 16.56
CA ASN A 107 20.78 -11.50 18.00
C ASN A 107 19.60 -11.26 18.98
N LYS A 108 18.36 -11.22 18.49
CA LYS A 108 17.15 -11.00 19.30
C LYS A 108 16.64 -12.34 19.82
N SER A 109 16.33 -12.40 21.11
CA SER A 109 15.72 -13.57 21.74
C SER A 109 14.22 -13.73 21.40
N ARG A 110 13.51 -12.62 21.14
CA ARG A 110 12.08 -12.61 20.81
C ARG A 110 11.70 -11.47 19.88
N GLY A 111 10.77 -11.75 18.97
CA GLY A 111 10.13 -10.77 18.10
C GLY A 111 10.89 -10.46 16.80
N GLY A 112 10.47 -9.40 16.11
CA GLY A 112 11.00 -9.01 14.79
C GLY A 112 10.13 -9.49 13.62
N GLY A 113 10.69 -9.42 12.43
CA GLY A 113 10.06 -9.77 11.16
C GLY A 113 9.28 -8.62 10.54
N THR A 114 9.36 -8.52 9.22
CA THR A 114 8.55 -7.60 8.41
C THR A 114 7.84 -8.36 7.30
N CYS A 115 6.63 -7.93 6.94
CA CYS A 115 5.84 -8.55 5.90
C CYS A 115 5.13 -7.50 5.06
N LEU A 116 5.07 -7.74 3.77
CA LEU A 116 4.38 -6.95 2.78
C LEU A 116 3.38 -7.84 2.04
N TYR A 117 2.13 -7.43 2.00
CA TYR A 117 1.11 -8.01 1.13
C TYR A 117 0.81 -7.03 0.00
N VAL A 118 0.94 -7.50 -1.24
CA VAL A 118 0.69 -6.70 -2.44
C VAL A 118 -0.62 -7.15 -3.08
N ASN A 119 -1.56 -6.23 -3.26
CA ASN A 119 -2.85 -6.56 -3.86
C ASN A 119 -2.68 -6.94 -5.34
N GLU A 120 -3.09 -8.16 -5.69
CA GLU A 120 -2.97 -8.70 -7.04
C GLU A 120 -3.80 -7.92 -8.07
N LYS A 121 -4.85 -7.23 -7.60
CA LYS A 121 -5.67 -6.36 -8.47
C LYS A 121 -4.91 -5.09 -8.84
N TRP A 122 -3.94 -4.65 -8.03
CA TRP A 122 -3.16 -3.43 -8.25
C TRP A 122 -1.84 -3.70 -8.98
N CYS A 123 -1.14 -4.77 -8.62
CA CYS A 123 0.12 -5.19 -9.24
C CYS A 123 0.11 -6.69 -9.52
N HIS A 124 0.53 -7.09 -10.72
CA HIS A 124 0.64 -8.50 -11.06
C HIS A 124 1.73 -9.18 -10.22
N PRO A 125 1.51 -10.40 -9.67
CA PRO A 125 2.50 -11.11 -8.85
C PRO A 125 3.89 -11.24 -9.49
N ASN A 126 3.95 -11.47 -10.81
CA ASN A 126 5.22 -11.57 -11.56
C ASN A 126 6.02 -10.25 -11.60
N ASN A 127 5.41 -9.11 -11.29
CA ASN A 127 6.06 -7.80 -11.24
C ASN A 127 6.45 -7.41 -9.81
N VAL A 128 6.39 -8.34 -8.86
CA VAL A 128 6.72 -8.16 -7.45
C VAL A 128 8.04 -8.87 -7.16
N HIS A 129 9.09 -8.10 -6.93
CA HIS A 129 10.44 -8.64 -6.71
C HIS A 129 11.03 -8.14 -5.40
N VAL A 130 11.49 -9.07 -4.56
CA VAL A 130 12.30 -8.73 -3.39
C VAL A 130 13.68 -8.34 -3.89
N LYS A 131 14.05 -7.08 -3.67
CA LYS A 131 15.36 -6.57 -4.09
C LYS A 131 16.42 -6.83 -3.03
N GLN A 132 16.05 -6.60 -1.77
CA GLN A 132 16.98 -6.73 -0.65
C GLN A 132 16.24 -7.05 0.64
N GLN A 133 16.92 -7.82 1.48
CA GLN A 133 16.52 -8.16 2.83
C GLN A 133 17.69 -7.88 3.75
N LEU A 134 17.49 -7.04 4.76
CA LEU A 134 18.49 -6.75 5.78
C LEU A 134 17.98 -7.20 7.13
N CYS A 135 18.78 -8.02 7.82
CA CYS A 135 18.48 -8.49 9.16
C CYS A 135 19.71 -8.22 10.04
N THR A 136 19.66 -7.13 10.80
CA THR A 136 20.69 -6.75 11.77
C THR A 136 20.08 -6.67 13.17
N PRO A 137 20.92 -6.62 14.23
CA PRO A 137 20.44 -6.45 15.59
C PRO A 137 19.63 -5.17 15.81
N ASP A 138 20.00 -4.11 15.09
CA ASP A 138 19.37 -2.80 15.20
C ASP A 138 18.15 -2.65 14.28
N LEU A 139 18.20 -3.26 13.09
CA LEU A 139 17.28 -2.99 11.98
C LEU A 139 16.88 -4.26 11.22
N GLU A 140 15.61 -4.39 10.91
CA GLU A 140 15.10 -5.36 9.94
C GLU A 140 14.39 -4.61 8.82
N MET A 141 14.79 -4.84 7.57
CA MET A 141 14.27 -4.12 6.43
C MET A 141 14.04 -5.04 5.23
N LEU A 142 12.81 -5.01 4.72
CA LEU A 142 12.39 -5.69 3.51
C LEU A 142 12.18 -4.67 2.39
N THR A 143 12.95 -4.78 1.32
CA THR A 143 12.82 -3.94 0.12
C THR A 143 12.19 -4.73 -1.01
N VAL A 144 11.05 -4.25 -1.50
CA VAL A 144 10.32 -4.84 -2.62
C VAL A 144 10.15 -3.82 -3.73
N VAL A 145 10.49 -4.22 -4.96
CA VAL A 145 10.29 -3.44 -6.18
C VAL A 145 9.04 -3.97 -6.88
N LEU A 146 8.17 -3.05 -7.28
CA LEU A 146 6.83 -3.29 -7.79
C LEU A 146 6.62 -2.50 -9.08
N ARG A 147 5.93 -3.11 -10.06
CA ARG A 147 5.41 -2.41 -11.24
C ARG A 147 3.90 -2.62 -11.37
N PRO A 148 3.08 -1.68 -10.82
CA PRO A 148 1.62 -1.75 -10.90
C PRO A 148 1.10 -1.69 -12.34
N PHE A 149 -0.16 -2.09 -12.55
CA PHE A 149 -0.79 -2.05 -13.87
C PHE A 149 -0.93 -0.62 -14.41
N TYR A 150 -1.12 0.35 -13.53
CA TYR A 150 -1.27 1.76 -13.88
C TYR A 150 -0.29 2.59 -13.07
N LEU A 151 0.88 2.83 -13.66
CA LEU A 151 1.87 3.76 -13.15
C LEU A 151 1.97 4.94 -14.14
N PRO A 152 1.96 6.21 -13.68
CA PRO A 152 2.20 7.36 -14.54
C PRO A 152 3.49 7.20 -15.35
N ARG A 153 3.55 7.79 -16.54
CA ARG A 153 4.67 7.60 -17.48
C ARG A 153 6.00 8.10 -16.90
N GLU A 154 5.91 9.07 -16.01
CA GLU A 154 7.01 9.71 -15.30
C GLU A 154 7.68 8.77 -14.31
N PHE A 155 7.00 7.73 -13.85
CA PHE A 155 7.53 6.81 -12.86
C PHE A 155 7.88 5.46 -13.48
N ALA A 156 9.13 5.04 -13.30
CA ALA A 156 9.61 3.77 -13.85
C ALA A 156 9.12 2.55 -13.05
N LYS A 157 9.11 2.67 -11.71
CA LYS A 157 8.74 1.61 -10.77
C LYS A 157 8.41 2.19 -9.40
N VAL A 158 7.82 1.37 -8.53
CA VAL A 158 7.59 1.68 -7.12
C VAL A 158 8.50 0.78 -6.27
N THR A 159 9.29 1.36 -5.38
CA THR A 159 10.12 0.62 -4.42
C THR A 159 9.58 0.87 -3.02
N VAL A 160 9.29 -0.19 -2.29
CA VAL A 160 8.74 -0.13 -0.92
C VAL A 160 9.75 -0.74 0.04
N ASN A 161 10.14 0.04 1.04
CA ASN A 161 10.99 -0.39 2.14
C ASN A 161 10.13 -0.51 3.40
N VAL A 162 9.91 -1.74 3.87
CA VAL A 162 9.24 -2.03 5.15
C VAL A 162 10.30 -2.21 6.21
N VAL A 163 10.35 -1.29 7.17
CA VAL A 163 11.42 -1.14 8.15
C VAL A 163 10.90 -1.42 9.56
N TYR A 164 11.69 -2.16 10.34
CA TYR A 164 11.50 -2.34 11.76
C TYR A 164 12.80 -2.01 12.50
N VAL A 165 12.78 -0.97 13.33
CA VAL A 165 13.90 -0.62 14.21
C VAL A 165 13.63 -1.18 15.59
N HIS A 166 14.57 -1.94 16.14
CA HIS A 166 14.39 -2.52 17.46
C HIS A 166 14.36 -1.42 18.55
N PRO A 167 13.53 -1.50 19.60
CA PRO A 167 13.43 -0.45 20.62
C PRO A 167 14.73 -0.22 21.42
N LYS A 168 15.64 -1.18 21.44
CA LYS A 168 16.98 -1.07 22.06
C LYS A 168 18.10 -0.88 21.01
N ALA A 169 17.74 -0.59 19.77
CA ALA A 169 18.71 -0.40 18.69
C ALA A 169 19.56 0.84 18.89
N ASN A 170 20.78 0.82 18.35
CA ASN A 170 21.51 2.05 18.09
C ASN A 170 20.82 2.80 16.93
N THR A 171 20.07 3.85 17.28
CA THR A 171 19.28 4.62 16.31
C THR A 171 20.14 5.27 15.23
N ILE A 172 21.35 5.72 15.55
CA ILE A 172 22.26 6.35 14.59
C ILE A 172 22.69 5.32 13.55
N ALA A 173 23.20 4.17 13.99
CA ALA A 173 23.64 3.10 13.09
C ALA A 173 22.49 2.59 12.20
N ALA A 174 21.30 2.41 12.78
CA ALA A 174 20.10 1.99 12.05
C ALA A 174 19.71 3.02 10.97
N MET A 175 19.66 4.31 11.32
CA MET A 175 19.25 5.36 10.37
C MET A 175 20.29 5.64 9.30
N SER A 176 21.58 5.60 9.62
CA SER A 176 22.65 5.63 8.61
C SER A 176 22.51 4.47 7.61
N THR A 177 22.20 3.26 8.09
CA THR A 177 21.99 2.10 7.21
C THR A 177 20.78 2.28 6.29
N VAL A 178 19.63 2.72 6.83
CA VAL A 178 18.44 3.01 6.03
C VAL A 178 18.72 4.10 5.00
N THR A 179 19.41 5.16 5.40
CA THR A 179 19.67 6.34 4.55
C THR A 179 20.60 6.00 3.40
N ASN A 180 21.70 5.29 3.67
CA ASN A 180 22.61 4.80 2.63
C ASN A 180 21.85 3.93 1.62
N HIS A 181 21.01 3.03 2.11
CA HIS A 181 20.25 2.14 1.24
C HIS A 181 19.21 2.88 0.39
N VAL A 182 18.50 3.85 0.97
CA VAL A 182 17.58 4.72 0.24
C VAL A 182 18.32 5.52 -0.84
N HIS A 183 19.51 6.04 -0.52
CA HIS A 183 20.33 6.78 -1.49
C HIS A 183 20.81 5.90 -2.64
N GLU A 184 21.28 4.68 -2.36
CA GLU A 184 21.63 3.69 -3.38
C GLU A 184 20.44 3.36 -4.31
N GLN A 185 19.25 3.17 -3.74
CA GLN A 185 18.03 2.91 -4.51
C GLN A 185 17.65 4.08 -5.40
N GLN A 186 17.80 5.31 -4.90
CA GLN A 186 17.53 6.53 -5.65
C GLN A 186 18.54 6.69 -6.80
N ASN A 187 19.83 6.43 -6.57
CA ASN A 187 20.86 6.49 -7.60
C ASN A 187 20.63 5.45 -8.72
N GLN A 188 20.14 4.26 -8.37
CA GLN A 188 19.82 3.21 -9.34
C GLN A 188 18.51 3.44 -10.11
N SER A 189 17.62 4.28 -9.58
CA SER A 189 16.32 4.57 -10.19
C SER A 189 15.81 5.95 -9.77
N PRO A 190 16.34 7.02 -10.38
CA PRO A 190 15.98 8.39 -10.02
C PRO A 190 14.50 8.68 -10.29
N ASP A 191 13.95 8.10 -11.36
CA ASP A 191 12.53 8.22 -11.75
C ASP A 191 11.62 7.21 -11.03
N GLY A 192 12.11 6.54 -9.99
CA GLY A 192 11.34 5.58 -9.20
C GLY A 192 10.61 6.27 -8.05
N VAL A 193 9.39 5.84 -7.75
CA VAL A 193 8.73 6.21 -6.49
C VAL A 193 9.34 5.37 -5.38
N LEU A 194 9.87 6.00 -4.33
CA LEU A 194 10.44 5.33 -3.18
C LEU A 194 9.56 5.58 -1.95
N LEU A 195 9.09 4.50 -1.34
CA LEU A 195 8.28 4.52 -0.14
C LEU A 195 9.08 3.89 1.00
N VAL A 196 9.17 4.60 2.13
CA VAL A 196 9.76 4.09 3.37
C VAL A 196 8.67 4.05 4.42
N THR A 197 8.43 2.88 5.00
CA THR A 197 7.34 2.66 5.94
C THR A 197 7.70 1.61 6.96
N GLY A 198 6.99 1.60 8.10
CA GLY A 198 7.14 0.59 9.14
C GLY A 198 7.19 1.22 10.54
N ASP A 199 7.86 0.54 11.46
CA ASP A 199 7.95 0.97 12.85
C ASP A 199 9.39 1.33 13.22
N PHE A 200 9.61 2.64 13.37
CA PHE A 200 10.91 3.22 13.70
C PHE A 200 11.16 3.32 15.21
N ASN A 201 10.16 2.98 16.06
CA ASN A 201 10.21 3.18 17.50
C ASN A 201 10.71 4.60 17.88
N ALA A 202 11.91 4.71 18.47
CA ALA A 202 12.50 5.97 18.90
C ALA A 202 13.32 6.68 17.81
N ALA A 203 13.52 6.04 16.65
CA ALA A 203 14.29 6.61 15.55
C ALA A 203 13.42 7.57 14.71
N SER A 204 14.05 8.62 14.18
CA SER A 204 13.44 9.59 13.27
C SER A 204 14.27 9.67 11.99
N LEU A 205 13.58 9.65 10.85
CA LEU A 205 14.21 9.84 9.53
C LEU A 205 14.27 11.32 9.12
N LYS A 206 13.63 12.23 9.85
CA LYS A 206 13.53 13.67 9.48
C LYS A 206 14.91 14.30 9.30
N ASP A 207 15.87 13.93 10.14
CA ASP A 207 17.21 14.53 10.13
C ASP A 207 18.14 13.91 9.07
N TYR A 208 17.77 12.76 8.51
CA TYR A 208 18.59 12.00 7.57
C TYR A 208 18.09 12.09 6.11
N LEU A 209 16.78 12.23 5.91
CA LEU A 209 16.12 12.22 4.60
C LEU A 209 15.39 13.54 4.33
N LEU A 210 16.14 14.64 4.24
CA LEU A 210 15.60 16.00 4.08
C LEU A 210 14.74 16.21 2.81
N ASN A 211 14.99 15.43 1.76
CA ASN A 211 14.25 15.51 0.49
C ASN A 211 12.96 14.68 0.50
N TYR A 212 12.66 13.95 1.58
CA TYR A 212 11.49 13.08 1.67
C TYR A 212 10.36 13.77 2.43
N GLN A 213 9.15 13.64 1.90
CA GLN A 213 7.95 14.12 2.55
C GLN A 213 7.38 13.06 3.49
N GLN A 214 7.23 13.39 4.77
CA GLN A 214 6.54 12.54 5.74
C GLN A 214 5.02 12.70 5.61
N TYR A 215 4.32 11.59 5.39
CA TYR A 215 2.85 11.56 5.29
C TYR A 215 2.15 11.12 6.57
N VAL A 216 2.88 10.45 7.48
CA VAL A 216 2.34 9.96 8.76
C VAL A 216 3.19 10.52 9.89
N ASP A 217 2.69 11.55 10.57
CA ASP A 217 3.36 12.17 11.72
C ASP A 217 2.92 11.57 13.08
N MET A 218 1.94 10.67 13.08
CA MET A 218 1.43 10.10 14.32
C MET A 218 2.27 8.91 14.79
N PRO A 219 2.68 8.87 16.07
CA PRO A 219 3.34 7.71 16.64
C PRO A 219 2.35 6.53 16.66
N THR A 220 2.83 5.36 16.26
CA THR A 220 2.07 4.10 16.24
C THR A 220 1.94 3.46 17.64
N ARG A 221 2.59 4.02 18.67
CA ARG A 221 2.62 3.51 20.05
C ARG A 221 2.39 4.61 21.09
N GLY A 222 1.62 4.30 22.13
CA GLY A 222 1.35 5.17 23.27
C GLY A 222 0.00 5.89 23.21
N ASN A 223 -0.30 6.71 24.22
CA ASN A 223 -1.62 7.33 24.45
C ASN A 223 -1.93 8.54 23.53
N LYS A 224 -1.33 8.59 22.33
CA LYS A 224 -1.36 9.74 21.41
C LYS A 224 -2.00 9.42 20.06
N THR A 225 -2.94 8.48 20.00
CA THR A 225 -3.84 8.31 18.86
C THR A 225 -4.89 9.42 18.88
N ARG A 226 -4.62 10.57 18.23
CA ARG A 226 -5.69 11.52 17.93
C ARG A 226 -6.47 11.01 16.72
N PRO A 227 -7.81 10.96 16.77
CA PRO A 227 -8.60 10.58 15.61
C PRO A 227 -8.34 11.56 14.47
N TRP A 228 -8.16 11.01 13.27
CA TRP A 228 -7.97 11.75 12.04
C TRP A 228 -9.13 12.74 11.86
N LYS A 229 -8.86 14.04 11.99
CA LYS A 229 -9.82 15.07 11.58
C LYS A 229 -9.69 15.21 10.06
N HIS A 230 -10.76 14.89 9.35
CA HIS A 230 -10.96 15.33 7.98
C HIS A 230 -10.87 16.86 7.92
N SER A 231 -9.70 17.42 7.61
CA SER A 231 -9.62 18.79 7.11
C SER A 231 -9.88 18.72 5.61
N GLY A 232 -11.16 18.81 5.24
CA GLY A 232 -11.52 19.24 3.91
C GLY A 232 -11.39 20.75 3.83
N SER A 233 -10.67 21.25 2.83
CA SER A 233 -10.98 22.52 2.15
C SER A 233 -9.93 22.82 1.07
N LEU A 234 -10.46 22.90 -0.17
CA LEU A 234 -9.98 23.52 -1.41
C LEU A 234 -8.75 22.92 -2.11
#